data_AF-A0A2W2DHR2-F1
#
_entry.id   AF-A0A2W2DHR2-F1
#
_cell.length_a   1.000
_cell.length_b   1.000
_cell.length_c   1.000
_cell.angle_alpha   90.00
_cell.angle_beta   90.00
_cell.angle_gamma   90.00
#
_symmetry.space_group_name_H-M   'P 1'
#
loop_
_entity.id
_entity.type
_entity.pdbx_description
1 polymer ?
#
loop_
_entity_poly.entity_id
_entity_poly.type
_entity_poly.pdbx_seq_one_letter_code
_entity_poly.pdbx_strand_id
1 'polypeptide(L)' 'MEQRKHWWNGKWGRLARRDVFLRVDADRWHVEQRAGGAEGVSRFYEYDTVDEAEETVRALLQGPDTWRELSPR' A
#
# COMPACT_ATOMS: atom_id res chain seq x y z
N MET A 1 -7.10 -11.55 -6.73
CA MET A 1 -6.87 -10.33 -5.94
C MET A 1 -7.30 -9.09 -6.71
N GLU A 2 -8.29 -8.36 -6.20
CA GLU A 2 -8.72 -7.05 -6.70
C GLU A 2 -8.00 -5.92 -5.95
N GLN A 3 -7.41 -4.96 -6.66
CA GLN A 3 -6.84 -3.76 -6.03
C GLN A 3 -7.92 -2.72 -5.76
N ARG A 4 -8.11 -2.37 -4.48
CA ARG A 4 -9.09 -1.38 -4.03
C ARG A 4 -8.51 0.03 -4.03
N LYS A 5 -7.31 0.19 -3.49
CA LYS A 5 -6.62 1.48 -3.35
C LYS A 5 -5.11 1.32 -3.50
N HIS A 6 -4.45 2.40 -3.90
CA HIS A 6 -2.99 2.47 -4.05
C HIS A 6 -2.52 3.87 -3.63
N TRP A 7 -1.49 3.94 -2.78
CA TRP A 7 -0.84 5.18 -2.40
C TRP A 7 0.63 5.17 -2.83
N TRP A 8 1.12 6.32 -3.27
CA TRP A 8 2.51 6.56 -3.62
C TRP A 8 3.07 7.76 -2.85
N ASN A 9 4.30 7.65 -2.36
CA ASN A 9 4.91 8.64 -1.46
C ASN A 9 5.44 9.91 -2.16
N GLY A 10 5.17 10.08 -3.46
CA GLY A 10 5.59 11.27 -4.23
C GLY A 10 7.04 11.23 -4.73
N LYS A 11 7.80 10.15 -4.44
CA LYS A 11 9.21 10.03 -4.84
C LYS A 11 9.37 9.11 -6.06
N TRP A 12 10.06 9.61 -7.09
CA TRP A 12 10.27 8.90 -8.35
C TRP A 12 11.49 7.97 -8.34
N GLY A 13 12.54 8.34 -7.59
CA GLY A 13 13.78 7.56 -7.53
C GLY A 13 13.59 6.23 -6.80
N ARG A 14 14.08 5.14 -7.39
CA ARG A 14 13.91 3.76 -6.88
C ARG A 14 14.17 3.64 -5.38
N LEU A 15 15.32 4.11 -4.89
CA LEU A 15 15.72 4.01 -3.48
C LEU A 15 14.73 4.66 -2.50
N ALA A 16 14.05 5.73 -2.91
CA ALA A 16 13.17 6.49 -2.04
C ALA A 16 11.68 6.27 -2.32
N ARG A 17 11.35 5.66 -3.47
CA ARG A 17 9.98 5.35 -3.86
C ARG A 17 9.38 4.32 -2.93
N ARG A 18 8.21 4.64 -2.40
CA ARG A 18 7.37 3.74 -1.62
C ARG A 18 5.97 3.74 -2.18
N ASP A 19 5.36 2.56 -2.19
CA ASP A 19 3.97 2.35 -2.58
C ASP A 19 3.28 1.54 -1.47
N VAL A 20 2.01 1.82 -1.22
CA VAL A 20 1.14 0.99 -0.36
C VAL A 20 -0.07 0.59 -1.18
N PHE A 21 -0.44 -0.68 -1.15
CA PHE A 21 -1.60 -1.20 -1.86
C PHE A 21 -2.57 -1.84 -0.88
N LEU A 22 -3.86 -1.59 -1.07
CA LEU A 22 -4.93 -2.32 -0.41
C LEU A 22 -5.63 -3.18 -1.46
N ARG A 23 -5.69 -4.49 -1.22
CA ARG A 23 -6.33 -5.46 -2.11
C ARG A 23 -7.28 -6.37 -1.34
N VAL A 24 -8.21 -6.97 -2.04
CA VAL A 24 -9.12 -7.99 -1.51
C VAL A 24 -9.03 -9.26 -2.35
N ASP A 25 -9.05 -10.42 -1.70
CA ASP A 25 -9.12 -11.73 -2.33
C ASP A 25 -10.17 -12.57 -1.60
N ALA A 26 -11.28 -12.86 -2.28
CA ALA A 26 -12.49 -13.40 -1.63
C ALA A 26 -12.87 -12.57 -0.39
N ASP A 27 -12.78 -13.16 0.81
CA ASP A 27 -13.13 -12.53 2.08
C ASP A 27 -11.90 -12.02 2.87
N ARG A 28 -10.69 -12.04 2.27
CA ARG A 28 -9.44 -11.64 2.92
C ARG A 28 -8.91 -10.32 2.38
N TRP A 29 -8.45 -9.47 3.29
CA TRP A 29 -7.86 -8.17 2.98
C TRP A 29 -6.35 -8.25 3.03
N HIS A 30 -5.69 -7.65 2.05
CA HIS A 30 -4.25 -7.65 1.91
C HIS A 30 -3.72 -6.23 1.82
N VAL A 31 -2.76 -5.90 2.69
CA VAL A 31 -1.97 -4.67 2.60
C VAL A 31 -0.57 -5.03 2.14
N GLU A 32 -0.10 -4.39 1.08
CA GLU A 32 1.28 -4.52 0.62
C GLU A 32 2.00 -3.18 0.77
N GLN A 33 3.10 -3.16 1.53
CA GLN A 33 4.07 -2.07 1.51
C GLN A 33 5.21 -2.44 0.57
N ARG A 34 5.46 -1.61 -0.45
CA ARG A 34 6.55 -1.81 -1.41
C ARG A 34 7.58 -0.69 -1.32
N ALA A 35 8.85 -1.05 -1.12
CA ALA A 35 9.98 -0.14 -1.19
C ALA A 35 10.80 -0.42 -2.45
N GLY A 36 10.99 0.57 -3.33
CA GLY A 36 11.70 0.36 -4.60
C GLY A 36 10.84 0.41 -5.86
N GLY A 37 9.54 0.68 -5.77
CA GLY A 37 8.63 0.55 -6.91
C GLY A 37 8.49 -0.90 -7.37
N ALA A 38 8.13 -1.16 -8.64
CA ALA A 38 7.75 -2.48 -9.14
C ALA A 38 8.79 -3.60 -8.94
N GLU A 39 10.08 -3.28 -9.01
CA GLU A 39 11.21 -4.21 -8.78
C GLU A 39 11.77 -4.11 -7.35
N GLY A 40 10.93 -3.63 -6.43
CA GLY A 40 11.25 -3.39 -5.04
C GLY A 40 11.00 -4.59 -4.13
N VAL A 41 11.26 -4.38 -2.85
CA VAL A 41 10.95 -5.34 -1.79
C VAL A 41 9.55 -5.07 -1.27
N SER A 42 8.75 -6.13 -1.15
CA SER A 42 7.38 -6.06 -0.62
C SER A 42 7.29 -6.68 0.76
N ARG A 43 6.51 -6.05 1.64
CA ARG A 43 6.04 -6.61 2.89
C ARG A 43 4.52 -6.71 2.84
N PHE A 44 3.99 -7.85 3.23
CA PHE A 44 2.56 -8.15 3.20
C PHE A 44 1.99 -8.26 4.61
N TYR A 45 0.74 -7.86 4.72
CA TYR A 45 -0.09 -7.99 5.91
C TYR A 45 -1.47 -8.46 5.47
N GLU A 46 -2.11 -9.32 6.25
CA GLU A 46 -3.39 -9.94 5.93
C GLU A 46 -4.36 -9.78 7.08
N TYR A 47 -5.63 -9.49 6.76
CA TYR A 47 -6.68 -9.21 7.74
C TYR A 47 -7.99 -9.84 7.30
N ASP A 48 -8.85 -10.14 8.27
CA ASP A 48 -10.21 -10.64 8.03
C ASP A 48 -11.19 -9.50 7.73
N THR A 49 -10.87 -8.27 8.16
CA THR A 49 -11.75 -7.12 7.99
C THR A 49 -11.08 -5.96 7.27
N VAL A 50 -11.90 -5.13 6.63
CA VAL A 50 -11.44 -3.90 5.98
C VAL A 50 -10.89 -2.89 6.99
N ASP A 51 -11.47 -2.82 8.19
CA ASP A 51 -11.13 -1.80 9.18
C ASP A 51 -9.69 -1.98 9.70
N GLU A 52 -9.30 -3.22 10.01
CA GLU A 52 -7.93 -3.58 10.43
C GLU A 52 -6.90 -3.32 9.32
N ALA A 53 -7.27 -3.65 8.07
CA ALA A 53 -6.44 -3.37 6.91
C ALA A 53 -6.26 -1.86 6.71
N GLU A 54 -7.34 -1.08 6.82
CA GLU A 54 -7.28 0.39 6.71
C GLU A 54 -6.54 1.03 7.89
N GLU A 55 -6.59 0.48 9.10
CA GLU A 55 -5.74 0.93 10.22
C GLU A 55 -4.26 0.77 9.90
N THR A 56 -3.89 -0.38 9.34
CA THR A 56 -2.51 -0.65 8.92
C THR A 56 -2.09 0.29 7.80
N VAL A 57 -2.95 0.54 6.81
CA VAL A 57 -2.68 1.56 5.79
C VAL A 57 -2.44 2.92 6.45
N ARG A 58 -3.34 3.38 7.33
CA ARG A 58 -3.20 4.66 8.03
C ARG A 58 -1.85 4.75 8.76
N ALA A 59 -1.43 3.69 9.44
CA ALA A 59 -0.13 3.62 10.11
C ALA A 59 1.05 3.69 9.13
N LEU A 60 0.99 2.98 8.00
CA LEU A 60 2.05 2.97 6.98
C LEU A 60 2.20 4.31 6.25
N LEU A 61 1.12 5.09 6.16
CA LEU A 61 1.12 6.41 5.54
C LEU A 61 1.59 7.52 6.50
N GLN A 62 1.82 7.22 7.79
CA GLN A 62 2.38 8.21 8.72
C GLN A 62 3.84 8.54 8.39
N GLY A 63 4.23 9.79 8.63
CA GLY A 63 5.61 10.26 8.47
C GLY A 63 5.72 11.45 7.52
N PRO A 64 6.96 11.82 7.14
CA PRO A 64 7.24 13.05 6.40
C PRO A 64 6.97 12.96 4.88
N ASP A 65 6.61 11.78 4.39
CA ASP A 65 6.33 11.57 2.97
C ASP A 65 4.98 12.19 2.58
N THR A 66 4.92 12.81 1.41
CA THR A 66 3.67 13.34 0.83
C THR A 66 2.96 12.26 0.04
N TRP A 67 2.21 11.42 0.75
CA TRP A 67 1.43 10.34 0.14
C TRP A 67 0.29 10.87 -0.73
N ARG A 68 0.08 10.21 -1.87
CA ARG A 68 -0.98 10.49 -2.83
C ARG A 68 -1.70 9.20 -3.15
N GLU A 69 -3.02 9.20 -2.99
CA GLU A 69 -3.84 8.12 -3.51
C GLU A 69 -3.86 8.21 -5.04
N LEU A 70 -3.59 7.08 -5.69
CA LEU A 70 -3.62 6.91 -7.12
C LEU A 70 -4.87 6.11 -7.47
N SER A 71 -5.61 6.58 -8.47
CA SER A 71 -6.75 5.84 -8.99
C SER A 71 -6.29 4.48 -9.52
N PRO A 72 -7.00 3.38 -9.21
CA PRO A 72 -6.76 2.11 -9.89
C PRO A 72 -6.87 2.33 -11.41
N ARG A 73 -5.90 1.81 -12.16
CA ARG A 73 -5.98 1.75 -13.62
C ARG A 73 -6.69 0.49 -14.06
#